data_AF-A0AA95HI00-F1
#
_entry.id   AF-A0AA95HI00-F1
#
_cell.length_a   1.000
_cell.length_b   1.000
_cell.length_c   1.000
_cell.angle_alpha   90.00
_cell.angle_beta   90.00
_cell.angle_gamma   90.00
#
_symmetry.space_group_name_H-M   'P 1'
#
loop_
_entity.id
_entity.type
_entity.pdbx_description
1 polymer ?
#
loop_
_entity_poly.entity_id
_entity_poly.type
_entity_poly.pdbx_seq_one_letter_code
_entity_poly.pdbx_strand_id
1 'polypeptide(L)'
;MGSVLLKLPIASHVPTAWLDAVFTATSAVTVTGLVVVDTGTHFTLFGQVVIALLIQVGGLGFMTFAVVGAIMLGTKISFIQQRVAQEAFNQTSLDKVMQTAKAVLIYSLLIEAVGFILLTLTWQSSLGWRQASWEAFFYTISAFNNAGFALNANGLIPYVSDWGVNLIITTLLPYPPHLK
;
A
#
# COMPACT_ATOMS: atom_id res chain seq x y z
N MET A 1 1.96 16.07 0.05
CA MET A 1 0.51 15.89 -0.21
C MET A 1 -0.15 15.01 0.85
N GLY A 2 0.37 13.80 1.10
CA GLY A 2 -0.19 12.88 2.12
C GLY A 2 -0.41 13.52 3.49
N SER A 3 0.57 14.25 4.03
CA SER A 3 0.46 14.91 5.34
C SER A 3 -0.69 15.93 5.41
N VAL A 4 -0.95 16.65 4.32
CA VAL A 4 -2.05 17.62 4.25
C VAL A 4 -3.40 16.89 4.26
N LEU A 5 -3.50 15.79 3.51
CA LEU A 5 -4.71 14.95 3.49
C LEU A 5 -5.00 14.34 4.87
N LEU A 6 -3.97 13.85 5.56
CA LEU A 6 -4.09 13.30 6.92
C LEU A 6 -4.36 14.36 8.00
N LYS A 7 -4.09 15.63 7.71
CA LYS A 7 -4.37 16.75 8.62
C LYS A 7 -5.82 17.25 8.53
N LEU A 8 -6.56 16.85 7.50
CA LEU A 8 -7.96 17.23 7.34
C LEU A 8 -8.81 16.70 8.51
N PRO A 9 -9.80 17.46 9.00
CA PRO A 9 -10.64 17.03 10.11
C PRO A 9 -11.48 15.78 9.80
N ILE A 10 -11.72 15.48 8.52
CA ILE A 10 -12.39 14.25 8.10
C ILE A 10 -11.49 13.01 8.22
N ALA A 11 -10.16 13.19 8.30
CA ALA A 11 -9.20 12.09 8.29
C ALA A 11 -8.94 11.49 9.68
N SER A 12 -9.25 12.20 10.75
CA SER A 12 -8.91 11.80 12.12
C SER A 12 -10.06 12.04 13.09
N HIS A 13 -10.23 11.14 14.06
CA HIS A 13 -11.23 11.29 15.13
C HIS A 13 -10.85 12.41 16.12
N VAL A 14 -9.56 12.69 16.26
CA VAL A 14 -8.99 13.76 17.10
C VAL A 14 -8.00 14.57 16.25
N PRO A 15 -7.85 15.89 16.44
CA PRO A 15 -6.92 16.68 15.65
C PRO A 15 -5.48 16.14 15.69
N THR A 16 -4.96 15.70 14.55
CA THR A 16 -3.57 15.22 14.39
C THR A 16 -2.57 16.38 14.45
N ALA A 17 -1.46 16.26 15.20
CA ALA A 17 -0.41 17.28 15.15
C ALA A 17 0.26 17.30 13.76
N TRP A 18 0.86 18.44 13.37
CA TRP A 18 1.53 18.54 12.08
C TRP A 18 2.69 17.56 11.94
N LEU A 19 3.47 17.39 13.00
CA LEU A 19 4.59 16.46 13.02
C LEU A 19 4.11 15.02 12.84
N ASP A 20 3.03 14.61 13.51
CA ASP A 20 2.47 13.27 13.40
C ASP A 20 1.93 13.00 11.99
N ALA A 21 1.23 13.97 11.40
CA ALA A 21 0.72 13.84 10.04
C ALA A 21 1.85 13.72 9.01
N VAL A 22 2.96 14.44 9.20
CA VAL A 22 4.16 14.31 8.36
C VAL A 22 4.82 12.96 8.56
N PHE A 23 5.03 12.55 9.81
CA PHE A 23 5.66 11.29 10.15
C PHE A 23 4.87 10.10 9.59
N THR A 24 3.57 10.02 9.86
CA THR A 24 2.70 8.95 9.36
C THR A 24 2.67 8.92 7.85
N ALA A 25 2.55 10.08 7.18
CA ALA A 25 2.56 10.12 5.72
C ALA A 25 3.89 9.66 5.12
N THR A 26 5.01 10.08 5.71
CA THR A 26 6.34 9.64 5.28
C THR A 26 6.49 8.15 5.49
N SER A 27 6.18 7.63 6.69
CA SER A 27 6.31 6.20 6.98
C SER A 27 5.42 5.32 6.09
N ALA A 28 4.22 5.79 5.73
CA ALA A 28 3.34 5.10 4.79
C ALA A 28 3.95 5.05 3.38
N VAL A 29 4.44 6.19 2.85
CA VAL A 29 5.05 6.25 1.50
C VAL A 29 6.40 5.54 1.43
N THR A 30 7.18 5.56 2.50
CA THR A 30 8.45 4.82 2.59
C THR A 30 8.25 3.39 3.10
N VAL A 31 7.00 2.98 3.31
CA VAL A 31 6.61 1.60 3.57
C VAL A 31 7.35 1.01 4.78
N THR A 32 7.52 1.84 5.82
CA THR A 32 8.39 1.53 6.97
C THR A 32 7.61 0.99 8.16
N GLY A 33 6.31 1.31 8.25
CA GLY A 33 5.42 0.76 9.28
C GLY A 33 5.52 1.39 10.66
N LEU A 34 6.25 2.49 10.80
CA LEU A 34 6.38 3.20 12.06
C LEU A 34 5.21 4.17 12.23
N VAL A 35 4.54 4.06 13.37
CA VAL A 35 3.40 4.90 13.72
C VAL A 35 3.68 5.63 15.02
N VAL A 36 3.37 6.93 15.05
CA VAL A 36 3.40 7.76 16.27
C VAL A 36 2.05 7.85 16.95
N VAL A 37 0.98 7.55 16.21
CA VAL A 37 -0.40 7.43 16.67
C VAL A 37 -1.00 6.16 16.10
N ASP A 38 -1.85 5.48 16.87
CA ASP A 38 -2.46 4.21 16.43
C ASP A 38 -3.33 4.41 15.18
N THR A 39 -3.05 3.64 14.12
CA THR A 39 -3.70 3.88 12.82
C THR A 39 -5.20 3.54 12.83
N GLY A 40 -5.57 2.52 13.60
CA GLY A 40 -6.93 2.02 13.71
C GLY A 40 -7.89 2.96 14.43
N THR A 41 -7.43 3.51 15.54
CA THR A 41 -8.26 4.31 16.46
C THR A 41 -8.15 5.80 16.21
N HIS A 42 -7.00 6.29 15.73
CA HIS A 42 -6.80 7.73 15.50
C HIS A 42 -7.39 8.18 14.17
N PHE A 43 -7.15 7.44 13.09
CA PHE A 43 -7.62 7.80 11.76
C PHE A 43 -9.00 7.24 11.47
N THR A 44 -9.84 8.06 10.83
CA THR A 44 -11.13 7.61 10.30
C THR A 44 -10.91 6.69 9.11
N LEU A 45 -12.00 6.10 8.59
CA LEU A 45 -11.97 5.36 7.33
C LEU A 45 -11.31 6.15 6.19
N PHE A 46 -11.58 7.46 6.10
CA PHE A 46 -10.95 8.32 5.09
C PHE A 46 -9.43 8.39 5.29
N GLY A 47 -8.97 8.61 6.53
CA GLY A 47 -7.54 8.67 6.83
C GLY A 47 -6.84 7.33 6.57
N GLN A 48 -7.48 6.22 6.92
CA GLN A 48 -6.96 4.88 6.65
C GLN A 48 -6.89 4.57 5.15
N VAL A 49 -7.87 5.01 4.34
CA VAL A 49 -7.78 4.96 2.86
C VAL A 49 -6.59 5.77 2.35
N VAL A 50 -6.39 6.99 2.86
CA VAL A 50 -5.23 7.80 2.48
C VAL A 50 -3.93 7.08 2.81
N ILE A 51 -3.81 6.48 3.99
CA ILE A 51 -2.63 5.68 4.38
C ILE A 51 -2.42 4.49 3.44
N ALA A 52 -3.47 3.73 3.14
CA ALA A 52 -3.40 2.60 2.21
C ALA A 52 -2.93 3.03 0.81
N LEU A 53 -3.42 4.16 0.29
CA LEU A 53 -2.98 4.70 -1.00
C LEU A 53 -1.52 5.16 -0.97
N LEU A 54 -1.07 5.76 0.13
CA LEU A 54 0.33 6.15 0.31
C LEU A 54 1.24 4.92 0.33
N ILE A 55 0.82 3.85 1.01
CA ILE A 55 1.51 2.56 1.01
C ILE A 55 1.61 2.00 -0.41
N GLN A 56 0.50 1.97 -1.16
CA GLN A 56 0.49 1.44 -2.52
C GLN A 56 1.44 2.21 -3.45
N VAL A 57 1.40 3.54 -3.39
CA VAL A 57 2.26 4.41 -4.20
C VAL A 57 3.73 4.25 -3.81
N GLY A 58 3.99 4.07 -2.52
CA GLY A 58 5.32 3.79 -1.99
C GLY A 58 5.88 2.45 -2.47
N GLY A 59 5.13 1.36 -2.26
CA GLY A 59 5.61 -0.01 -2.47
C GLY A 59 5.78 -0.39 -3.93
N LEU A 60 4.90 0.08 -4.83
CA LEU A 60 5.10 -0.11 -6.28
C LEU A 60 6.08 0.90 -6.90
N GLY A 61 6.48 1.91 -6.13
CA GLY A 61 7.30 3.02 -6.59
C GLY A 61 6.48 4.07 -7.34
N PHE A 62 6.67 5.34 -6.97
CA PHE A 62 6.02 6.49 -7.59
C PHE A 62 6.18 6.52 -9.12
N MET A 63 7.34 6.08 -9.64
CA MET A 63 7.62 6.06 -11.08
C MET A 63 6.69 5.11 -11.85
N THR A 64 6.23 4.02 -11.25
CA THR A 64 5.24 3.11 -11.86
C THR A 64 3.93 3.82 -12.15
N PHE A 65 3.41 4.56 -11.16
CA PHE A 65 2.19 5.35 -11.32
C PHE A 65 2.35 6.51 -12.30
N ALA A 66 3.50 7.20 -12.26
CA ALA A 66 3.79 8.30 -13.17
C ALA A 66 3.83 7.84 -14.65
N VAL A 67 4.51 6.72 -14.92
CA VAL A 67 4.59 6.14 -16.27
C VAL A 67 3.21 5.68 -16.74
N VAL A 68 2.49 4.87 -15.94
CA VAL A 68 1.16 4.38 -16.33
C VAL A 68 0.17 5.52 -16.55
N GLY A 69 0.19 6.55 -15.69
CA GLY A 69 -0.65 7.74 -15.84
C GLY A 69 -0.34 8.50 -17.14
N ALA A 70 0.94 8.67 -17.48
CA ALA A 70 1.34 9.33 -18.72
C ALA A 70 0.85 8.57 -19.97
N ILE A 71 0.84 7.23 -19.92
CA ILE A 71 0.30 6.37 -20.99
C ILE A 71 -1.21 6.59 -21.14
N MET A 72 -1.96 6.56 -20.04
CA MET A 72 -3.42 6.71 -20.05
C MET A 72 -3.86 8.07 -20.58
N LEU A 73 -3.10 9.12 -20.29
CA LEU A 73 -3.38 10.49 -20.73
C LEU A 73 -2.90 10.78 -22.16
N GLY A 74 -2.18 9.86 -22.81
CA GLY A 74 -1.59 10.07 -24.13
C GLY A 74 -0.55 11.21 -24.16
N THR A 75 -0.03 11.60 -23.00
CA THR A 75 0.91 12.72 -22.86
C THR A 75 2.28 12.37 -23.42
N LYS A 76 2.87 13.29 -24.18
CA LYS A 76 4.25 13.16 -24.67
C LYS A 76 5.21 13.26 -23.49
N ILE A 77 6.00 12.21 -23.26
CA ILE A 77 7.03 12.17 -22.22
C ILE A 77 8.29 12.89 -22.72
N SER A 78 8.75 13.90 -21.99
CA SER A 78 9.97 14.65 -22.31
C SER A 78 11.22 13.79 -22.13
N PHE A 79 12.28 14.00 -22.94
CA PHE A 79 13.55 13.25 -22.87
C PHE A 79 14.13 13.09 -21.45
N ILE A 80 13.99 14.11 -20.60
CA ILE A 80 14.45 14.04 -19.20
C ILE A 80 13.62 13.02 -18.42
N GLN A 81 12.30 13.07 -18.53
CA GLN A 81 11.38 12.12 -17.88
C GLN A 81 11.62 10.69 -18.40
N GLN A 82 11.99 10.55 -19.67
CA GLN A 82 12.32 9.26 -20.26
C GLN A 82 13.55 8.64 -19.60
N ARG A 83 14.64 9.41 -19.44
CA ARG A 83 15.86 8.94 -18.76
C ARG A 83 15.59 8.54 -17.31
N VAL A 84 14.87 9.38 -16.57
CA VAL A 84 14.53 9.08 -15.17
C VAL A 84 13.71 7.79 -15.07
N ALA A 85 12.78 7.55 -16.00
CA ALA A 85 12.00 6.32 -16.03
C ALA A 85 12.84 5.10 -16.44
N GLN A 86 13.75 5.25 -17.40
CA GLN A 86 14.70 4.21 -17.79
C GLN A 86 15.61 3.80 -16.64
N GLU A 87 16.15 4.77 -15.89
CA GLU A 87 16.99 4.53 -14.71
C GLU A 87 16.18 3.86 -13.58
N ALA A 88 14.98 4.35 -13.29
CA ALA A 88 14.13 3.80 -12.22
C ALA A 88 13.74 2.33 -12.46
N PHE A 89 13.54 1.94 -13.72
CA PHE A 89 13.18 0.57 -14.10
C PHE A 89 14.38 -0.27 -14.54
N ASN A 90 15.59 0.30 -14.56
CA ASN A 90 16.80 -0.31 -15.11
C ASN A 90 16.60 -0.88 -16.54
N GLN A 91 15.98 -0.09 -17.42
CA GLN A 91 15.64 -0.48 -18.80
C GLN A 91 16.29 0.48 -19.81
N THR A 92 16.60 -0.04 -21.00
CA THR A 92 17.27 0.73 -22.06
C THR A 92 16.31 1.39 -23.07
N SER A 93 15.03 1.01 -23.07
CA SER A 93 14.02 1.58 -23.96
C SER A 93 12.77 1.97 -23.21
N LEU A 94 12.13 3.05 -23.66
CA LEU A 94 10.86 3.51 -23.08
C LEU A 94 9.76 2.47 -23.21
N ASP A 95 9.68 1.77 -24.34
CA ASP A 95 8.65 0.76 -24.55
C ASP A 95 8.74 -0.36 -23.50
N LYS A 96 9.97 -0.76 -23.14
CA LYS A 96 10.20 -1.72 -22.06
C LYS A 96 9.81 -1.14 -20.70
N VAL A 97 10.17 0.11 -20.41
CA VAL A 97 9.74 0.80 -19.18
C VAL A 97 8.22 0.80 -19.05
N MET A 98 7.51 1.16 -20.12
CA MET A 98 6.05 1.19 -20.15
C MET A 98 5.44 -0.20 -19.96
N GLN A 99 6.00 -1.22 -20.62
CA GLN A 99 5.56 -2.60 -20.47
C GLN A 99 5.80 -3.13 -19.06
N THR A 100 6.97 -2.86 -18.48
CA THR A 100 7.33 -3.26 -17.11
C THR A 100 6.44 -2.55 -16.09
N ALA A 101 6.26 -1.23 -16.19
CA ALA A 101 5.41 -0.48 -15.27
C ALA A 101 3.96 -0.99 -15.29
N LYS A 102 3.41 -1.25 -16.49
CA LYS A 102 2.07 -1.84 -16.64
C LYS A 102 2.00 -3.25 -16.06
N ALA A 103 3.01 -4.08 -16.30
CA ALA A 103 3.06 -5.44 -15.76
C ALA A 103 3.12 -5.44 -14.22
N VAL A 104 3.98 -4.60 -13.63
CA VAL A 104 4.10 -4.44 -12.17
C VAL A 104 2.75 -4.06 -11.56
N LEU A 105 2.08 -3.05 -12.12
CA LEU A 105 0.78 -2.61 -11.61
C LEU A 105 -0.30 -3.68 -11.74
N ILE A 106 -0.40 -4.35 -12.90
CA ILE A 106 -1.42 -5.38 -13.13
C ILE A 106 -1.17 -6.59 -12.22
N TYR A 107 0.05 -7.10 -12.17
CA TYR A 107 0.36 -8.27 -11.34
C TYR A 107 0.18 -7.99 -9.85
N SER A 108 0.58 -6.79 -9.38
CA SER A 108 0.31 -6.35 -8.00
C SER A 108 -1.18 -6.38 -7.69
N LEU A 109 -2.01 -5.68 -8.48
CA LEU A 109 -3.45 -5.60 -8.24
C LEU A 109 -4.14 -6.98 -8.31
N LEU A 110 -3.65 -7.90 -9.15
CA LEU A 110 -4.17 -9.26 -9.22
C LEU A 110 -3.84 -10.06 -7.96
N ILE A 111 -2.59 -10.01 -7.49
CA ILE A 111 -2.15 -10.71 -6.28
C ILE A 111 -2.87 -10.14 -5.05
N GLU A 112 -2.98 -8.82 -4.97
CA GLU A 112 -3.75 -8.14 -3.92
C GLU A 112 -5.23 -8.51 -3.97
N ALA A 113 -5.86 -8.54 -5.15
CA ALA A 113 -7.26 -8.95 -5.25
C ALA A 113 -7.49 -10.37 -4.71
N VAL A 114 -6.58 -11.31 -5.00
CA VAL A 114 -6.64 -12.68 -4.45
C VAL A 114 -6.46 -12.66 -2.93
N GLY A 115 -5.44 -11.96 -2.41
CA GLY A 115 -5.20 -11.83 -0.97
C GLY A 115 -6.40 -11.23 -0.22
N PHE A 116 -6.98 -10.17 -0.78
CA PHE A 116 -8.18 -9.50 -0.27
C PHE A 116 -9.38 -10.46 -0.19
N ILE A 117 -9.65 -11.22 -1.26
CA ILE A 117 -10.75 -12.18 -1.27
C ILE A 117 -10.53 -13.26 -0.21
N LEU A 118 -9.33 -13.85 -0.15
CA LEU A 118 -9.01 -14.91 0.81
C LEU A 118 -9.11 -14.42 2.25
N LEU A 119 -8.51 -13.28 2.60
CA LEU A 119 -8.62 -12.70 3.95
C LEU A 119 -10.07 -12.34 4.30
N THR A 120 -10.84 -11.79 3.35
CA THR A 120 -12.26 -11.48 3.58
C THR A 120 -13.03 -12.76 3.94
N LEU A 121 -12.83 -13.85 3.19
CA LEU A 121 -13.50 -15.13 3.45
C LEU A 121 -13.07 -15.76 4.78
N THR A 122 -11.81 -15.59 5.19
CA THR A 122 -11.32 -16.08 6.48
C THR A 122 -11.92 -15.29 7.65
N TRP A 123 -12.05 -13.97 7.52
CA TRP A 123 -12.52 -13.11 8.62
C TRP A 123 -14.03 -12.82 8.62
N GLN A 124 -14.78 -13.15 7.56
CA GLN A 124 -16.21 -12.84 7.47
C GLN A 124 -17.03 -13.44 8.61
N SER A 125 -16.65 -14.60 9.13
CA SER A 125 -17.38 -15.30 10.20
C SER A 125 -17.21 -14.63 11.57
N SER A 126 -16.06 -14.00 11.82
CA SER A 126 -15.73 -13.38 13.10
C SER A 126 -16.01 -11.88 13.13
N LEU A 127 -15.77 -11.16 12.03
CA LEU A 127 -15.90 -9.70 11.94
C LEU A 127 -17.14 -9.25 11.16
N GLY A 128 -17.80 -10.16 10.43
CA GLY A 128 -18.86 -9.83 9.48
C GLY A 128 -18.31 -9.22 8.18
N TRP A 129 -19.08 -9.31 7.09
CA TRP A 129 -18.64 -8.96 5.74
C TRP A 129 -18.05 -7.56 5.61
N ARG A 130 -18.71 -6.53 6.17
CA ARG A 130 -18.28 -5.15 6.01
C ARG A 130 -16.91 -4.88 6.64
N GLN A 131 -16.71 -5.33 7.88
CA GLN A 131 -15.45 -5.12 8.59
C GLN A 131 -14.36 -6.05 8.06
N ALA A 132 -14.69 -7.32 7.78
CA ALA A 132 -13.78 -8.28 7.18
C ALA A 132 -13.21 -7.78 5.84
N SER A 133 -14.06 -7.24 4.95
CA SER A 133 -13.57 -6.66 3.69
C SER A 133 -12.67 -5.45 3.93
N TRP A 134 -13.01 -4.56 4.86
CA TRP A 134 -12.16 -3.40 5.13
C TRP A 134 -10.79 -3.80 5.68
N GLU A 135 -10.77 -4.70 6.67
CA GLU A 135 -9.52 -5.20 7.25
C GLU A 135 -8.71 -5.98 6.22
N ALA A 136 -9.34 -6.86 5.45
CA ALA A 136 -8.70 -7.61 4.38
C ALA A 136 -8.06 -6.68 3.34
N PHE A 137 -8.74 -5.60 2.96
CA PHE A 137 -8.21 -4.64 1.98
C PHE A 137 -6.95 -3.97 2.50
N PHE A 138 -7.00 -3.45 3.73
CA PHE A 138 -5.87 -2.74 4.32
C PHE A 138 -4.68 -3.67 4.60
N TYR A 139 -4.92 -4.82 5.22
CA TYR A 139 -3.84 -5.77 5.53
C TYR A 139 -3.23 -6.38 4.26
N THR A 140 -4.01 -6.57 3.20
CA THR A 140 -3.47 -7.02 1.91
C THR A 140 -2.50 -6.00 1.32
N ILE A 141 -2.90 -4.73 1.23
CA ILE A 141 -2.04 -3.65 0.71
C ILE A 141 -0.80 -3.50 1.60
N SER A 142 -0.98 -3.53 2.92
CA SER A 142 0.12 -3.42 3.88
C SER A 142 1.10 -4.59 3.75
N ALA A 143 0.61 -5.83 3.66
CA ALA A 143 1.46 -7.02 3.54
C ALA A 143 2.15 -7.09 2.17
N PHE A 144 1.42 -6.90 1.07
CA PHE A 144 1.98 -6.99 -0.28
C PHE A 144 3.09 -5.96 -0.51
N ASN A 145 2.92 -4.74 0.00
CA ASN A 145 3.94 -3.72 -0.11
C ASN A 145 5.02 -3.85 0.99
N ASN A 146 4.90 -4.76 1.97
CA ASN A 146 5.80 -4.87 3.13
C ASN A 146 5.80 -3.61 4.04
N ALA A 147 4.63 -3.00 4.21
CA ALA A 147 4.46 -1.73 4.91
C ALA A 147 4.42 -1.85 6.43
N GLY A 148 3.96 -2.97 6.99
CA GLY A 148 3.87 -3.17 8.43
C GLY A 148 2.82 -2.33 9.18
N PHE A 149 1.97 -1.58 8.46
CA PHE A 149 0.83 -0.87 9.06
C PHE A 149 -0.29 -1.84 9.45
N ALA A 150 -0.95 -1.55 10.56
CA ALA A 150 -2.08 -2.32 11.09
C ALA A 150 -3.27 -1.41 11.45
N LEU A 151 -4.49 -1.97 11.38
CA LEU A 151 -5.74 -1.27 11.74
C LEU A 151 -6.12 -1.41 13.21
N ASN A 152 -5.28 -2.04 14.03
CA ASN A 152 -5.48 -2.15 15.46
C ASN A 152 -4.12 -2.23 16.17
N ALA A 153 -4.07 -1.86 17.45
CA ALA A 153 -2.82 -1.82 18.22
C ALA A 153 -2.13 -3.18 18.33
N ASN A 154 -2.91 -4.26 18.29
CA ASN A 154 -2.39 -5.64 18.36
C ASN A 154 -2.00 -6.19 16.99
N GLY A 155 -2.22 -5.48 15.89
CA GLY A 155 -2.02 -5.94 14.52
C GLY A 155 -2.54 -7.37 14.28
N LEU A 156 -1.63 -8.21 13.81
CA LEU A 156 -1.88 -9.62 13.54
C LEU A 156 -1.57 -10.54 14.74
N ILE A 157 -1.18 -10.01 15.90
CA ILE A 157 -0.89 -10.80 17.12
C ILE A 157 -2.05 -11.75 17.50
N PRO A 158 -3.33 -11.37 17.40
CA PRO A 158 -4.43 -12.29 17.70
C PRO A 158 -4.50 -13.51 16.77
N TYR A 159 -3.85 -13.46 15.61
CA TYR A 159 -3.88 -14.51 14.58
C TYR A 159 -2.61 -15.38 14.56
N VAL A 160 -1.78 -15.33 15.61
CA VAL A 160 -0.54 -16.12 15.70
C VAL A 160 -0.79 -17.63 15.53
N SER A 161 -1.91 -18.15 16.02
CA SER A 161 -2.27 -19.57 15.87
C SER A 161 -3.12 -19.87 14.62
N ASP A 162 -3.51 -18.86 13.84
CA ASP A 162 -4.33 -19.04 12.64
C ASP A 162 -3.43 -19.32 11.43
N TRP A 163 -3.35 -20.60 11.06
CA TRP A 163 -2.52 -21.04 9.93
C TRP A 163 -2.97 -20.42 8.59
N GLY A 164 -4.28 -20.17 8.43
CA GLY A 164 -4.84 -19.64 7.20
C GLY A 164 -4.42 -18.19 6.99
N VAL A 165 -4.59 -17.35 8.02
CA VAL A 165 -4.15 -15.94 7.98
C VAL A 165 -2.63 -15.86 7.77
N ASN A 166 -1.86 -16.65 8.51
CA ASN A 166 -0.40 -16.65 8.40
C ASN A 166 0.07 -17.05 6.99
N LEU A 167 -0.51 -18.09 6.38
CA LEU A 167 -0.15 -18.48 5.01
C LEU A 167 -0.47 -17.38 4.00
N ILE A 168 -1.65 -16.75 4.11
CA ILE A 168 -2.06 -15.70 3.17
C ILE A 168 -1.11 -14.49 3.28
N ILE A 169 -0.88 -13.98 4.49
CA ILE A 169 -0.01 -12.82 4.73
C ILE A 169 1.43 -13.10 4.33
N THR A 170 1.97 -14.28 4.67
CA THR A 170 3.36 -14.64 4.32
C THR A 170 3.55 -14.80 2.81
N THR A 171 2.52 -15.29 2.10
CA THR A 171 2.57 -15.41 0.62
C THR A 171 2.46 -14.06 -0.08
N LEU A 172 1.77 -13.09 0.54
CA LEU A 172 1.70 -11.72 0.02
C LEU A 172 3.04 -10.98 0.16
N LEU A 173 3.83 -11.28 1.19
CA LEU A 173 5.11 -10.64 1.40
C LEU A 173 6.07 -10.94 0.24
N PRO A 174 6.70 -9.92 -0.38
CA PRO A 174 7.71 -10.12 -1.40
C PRO A 174 8.87 -10.93 -0.84
N TYR A 175 9.22 -12.02 -1.52
CA TYR A 175 10.34 -12.86 -1.10
C TYR A 175 11.64 -12.05 -1.13
N PRO A 176 12.45 -12.05 -0.05
CA PRO A 176 13.70 -11.31 -0.03
C PRO A 176 14.66 -11.89 -1.10
N PRO A 177 15.20 -11.05 -2.00
CA PRO A 177 16.02 -11.50 -3.12
C PRO A 177 17.38 -12.12 -2.72
N HIS A 178 17.70 -12.19 -1.42
CA HIS A 178 19.00 -12.59 -0.89
C HIS A 178 19.11 -14.06 -0.46
N LEU A 179 18.11 -14.91 -0.76
CA LEU A 179 18.14 -16.36 -0.49
C LEU A 179 18.34 -17.19 -1.77
N LYS A 180 19.28 -16.76 -2.63
CA LYS A 180 19.87 -17.59 -3.67
C LYS A 180 21.34 -17.84 -3.39
#